data_AF-A0A651FIH6-F1
#
_entry.id   AF-A0A651FIH6-F1
#
_cell.length_a   1.000
_cell.length_b   1.000
_cell.length_c   1.000
_cell.angle_alpha   90.00
_cell.angle_beta   90.00
_cell.angle_gamma   90.00
#
_symmetry.space_group_name_H-M   'P 1'
#
loop_
_entity.id
_entity.type
_entity.pdbx_description
1 polymer ?
#
loop_
_entity_poly.entity_id
_entity_poly.type
_entity_poly.pdbx_seq_one_letter_code
_entity_poly.pdbx_strand_id
1 'polypeptide(L)' 'MSTENHLHALEQQRAELKRKLHKEMSHPAADETLVRQMKFQKLALKDRIEEIRRSATG' A
#
# COMPACT_ATOMS: atom_id res chain seq x y z
N MET A 1 0.74 -16.75 16.12
CA MET A 1 1.91 -16.15 15.44
C MET A 1 1.72 -16.14 13.92
N SER A 2 0.69 -15.45 13.39
CA SER A 2 0.43 -15.51 11.93
C SER A 2 -0.16 -14.21 11.38
N THR A 3 -1.02 -13.54 12.14
CA THR A 3 -1.66 -12.27 11.76
C THR A 3 -0.66 -11.10 11.76
N GLU A 4 0.21 -10.99 12.77
CA GLU A 4 1.25 -9.95 12.84
C GLU A 4 2.26 -10.01 11.68
N ASN A 5 2.75 -11.20 11.32
CA ASN A 5 3.67 -11.34 10.18
C ASN A 5 2.99 -10.96 8.86
N HIS A 6 1.72 -11.33 8.69
CA HIS A 6 0.96 -10.98 7.49
C HIS A 6 0.71 -9.46 7.41
N LEU A 7 0.40 -8.84 8.55
CA LEU A 7 0.23 -7.39 8.66
C LEU A 7 1.53 -6.65 8.34
N HIS A 8 2.64 -7.11 8.91
CA HIS A 8 3.96 -6.52 8.70
C HIS A 8 4.38 -6.60 7.22
N ALA A 9 4.15 -7.74 6.55
CA ALA A 9 4.42 -7.88 5.12
C ALA A 9 3.58 -6.90 4.26
N LEU A 10 2.28 -6.75 4.58
CA LEU A 10 1.40 -5.80 3.88
C LEU A 10 1.81 -4.33 4.12
N GLU A 11 2.24 -4.01 5.34
CA GLU A 11 2.76 -2.68 5.68
C GLU A 11 4.07 -2.37 4.94
N GLN A 12 4.98 -3.34 4.82
CA GLN A 12 6.19 -3.20 4.02
C GLN A 12 5.89 -2.96 2.55
N GLN A 13 5.01 -3.77 1.94
CA GLN A 13 4.60 -3.57 0.54
C GLN A 13 3.98 -2.18 0.33
N ARG A 14 3.13 -1.74 1.26
CA ARG A 14 2.53 -0.41 1.21
C ARG A 14 3.57 0.70 1.33
N ALA A 15 4.59 0.52 2.17
CA ALA A 15 5.68 1.48 2.32
C ALA A 15 6.53 1.59 1.04
N GLU A 16 6.86 0.46 0.42
CA GLU A 16 7.55 0.42 -0.88
C GLU A 16 6.75 1.10 -1.98
N LEU A 17 5.45 0.81 -2.06
CA LEU A 17 4.57 1.42 -3.04
C LEU A 17 4.49 2.95 -2.85
N LYS A 18 4.50 3.42 -1.61
CA LYS A 18 4.53 4.86 -1.26
C LYS A 18 5.83 5.51 -1.71
N ARG A 19 6.97 4.83 -1.58
CA ARG A 19 8.28 5.30 -2.08
C ARG A 19 8.31 5.37 -3.59
N LYS A 20 7.84 4.32 -4.29
CA LYS A 20 7.73 4.30 -5.76
C LYS A 20 6.85 5.44 -6.27
N LEU A 21 5.68 5.62 -5.68
CA LEU A 21 4.75 6.69 -6.03
C LEU A 21 5.35 8.08 -5.80
N HIS A 22 6.10 8.29 -4.70
CA HIS A 22 6.79 9.56 -4.46
C HIS A 22 7.87 9.84 -5.51
N LYS A 23 8.63 8.82 -5.89
CA LYS A 23 9.67 8.92 -6.93
C LYS A 23 9.07 9.22 -8.31
N GLU A 24 7.94 8.59 -8.62
CA GLU A 24 7.22 8.79 -9.87
C GLU A 24 6.61 10.20 -9.93
N MET A 25 5.93 10.65 -8.86
CA MET A 25 5.40 12.01 -8.78
C MET A 25 6.47 13.11 -8.81
N SER A 26 7.70 12.79 -8.41
CA SER A 26 8.83 13.72 -8.48
C SER A 26 9.44 13.80 -9.88
N HIS A 27 9.08 12.90 -10.80
CA HIS A 27 9.52 12.99 -12.18
C HIS A 27 8.72 14.02 -12.96
N PRO A 28 9.37 14.89 -13.76
CA PRO A 28 8.68 15.90 -14.57
C PRO A 28 7.83 15.28 -15.71
N ALA A 29 8.07 14.02 -16.05
CA ALA A 29 7.28 13.23 -16.99
C ALA A 29 6.53 12.09 -16.27
N ALA A 30 6.04 12.35 -15.06
CA ALA A 30 5.28 11.37 -14.30
C ALA A 30 4.07 10.89 -15.11
N ASP A 31 3.95 9.58 -15.28
CA ASP A 31 2.75 9.00 -15.91
C ASP A 31 1.58 9.08 -14.93
N GLU A 32 0.64 10.00 -15.21
CA GLU A 32 -0.55 10.19 -14.38
C GLU A 32 -1.40 8.91 -14.24
N THR A 33 -1.42 8.06 -15.27
CA THR A 33 -2.14 6.77 -15.25
C THR A 33 -1.47 5.81 -14.29
N LEU A 34 -0.14 5.72 -14.34
CA LEU A 34 0.65 4.90 -13.43
C LEU A 34 0.52 5.38 -11.99
N VAL A 35 0.64 6.69 -11.77
CA VAL A 35 0.45 7.32 -10.45
C VAL A 35 -0.95 7.03 -9.90
N ARG A 36 -1.97 7.10 -10.75
CA ARG A 36 -3.35 6.78 -10.36
C ARG A 36 -3.52 5.30 -10.00
N GLN A 37 -2.95 4.37 -10.77
CA GLN A 37 -2.93 2.95 -10.43
C GLN A 37 -2.23 2.70 -9.09
N MET A 38 -1.07 3.32 -8.88
CA MET A 38 -0.33 3.18 -7.61
C MET A 38 -1.13 3.74 -6.42
N LYS A 39 -1.88 4.83 -6.60
CA LYS A 39 -2.81 5.34 -5.57
C LYS A 39 -3.92 4.32 -5.26
N PHE A 40 -4.51 3.70 -6.27
CA PHE A 40 -5.54 2.67 -6.08
C PHE A 40 -4.99 1.44 -5.37
N GLN A 41 -3.82 0.94 -5.78
CA GLN A 41 -3.15 -0.18 -5.11
C GLN A 41 -2.82 0.14 -3.65
N LYS A 42 -2.35 1.37 -3.36
CA LYS A 42 -2.11 1.82 -1.99
C LYS A 42 -3.39 1.82 -1.15
N LEU A 43 -4.51 2.22 -1.74
CA LEU A 43 -5.81 2.22 -1.08
C LEU A 43 -6.29 0.79 -0.80
N ALA A 44 -6.21 -0.09 -1.79
CA ALA A 44 -6.56 -1.50 -1.63
C ALA A 44 -5.73 -2.20 -0.55
N LEU A 45 -4.42 -1.96 -0.50
CA LEU A 45 -3.54 -2.49 0.56
C LEU A 45 -3.94 -1.95 1.94
N LYS A 46 -4.30 -0.66 2.04
CA LYS A 46 -4.79 -0.06 3.28
C LYS A 46 -6.09 -0.73 3.73
N ASP A 47 -7.04 -0.90 2.82
CA ASP A 47 -8.34 -1.50 3.14
C ASP A 47 -8.19 -2.97 3.56
N ARG A 48 -7.26 -3.71 2.92
CA ARG A 48 -6.92 -5.08 3.32
C ARG A 48 -6.28 -5.17 4.70
N ILE A 49 -5.38 -4.24 5.04
CA ILE A 49 -4.79 -4.13 6.39
C ILE A 49 -5.88 -3.84 7.42
N GLU A 50 -6.79 -2.92 7.13
CA GLU A 50 -7.92 -2.57 8.01
C GLU A 50 -8.88 -3.75 8.20
N GLU A 51 -9.15 -4.52 7.14
CA GLU A 51 -9.94 -5.75 7.20
C GLU A 51 -9.29 -6.80 8.11
N ILE A 52 -7.98 -7.03 7.96
CA ILE A 52 -7.22 -7.96 8.79
C ILE A 52 -7.18 -7.49 10.24
N ARG A 53 -6.98 -6.18 10.49
CA ARG A 53 -7.01 -5.62 11.86
C ARG A 53 -8.38 -5.81 12.50
N ARG A 54 -9.47 -5.54 11.77
CA ARG A 54 -10.84 -5.74 12.26
C ARG A 54 -11.12 -7.21 12.58
N SER A 55 -10.72 -8.12 11.69
CA SER A 55 -10.93 -9.57 11.88
C SER A 55 -10.02 -10.19 12.94
N ALA A 56 -8.84 -9.62 13.20
CA ALA A 56 -7.96 -10.06 14.28
C ALA A 56 -8.37 -9.58 15.68
N THR A 57 -9.31 -8.63 15.77
CA THR A 57 -9.78 -8.03 17.04
C THR A 57 -11.18 -8.54 17.45
N GLY A 58 -11.70 -9.58 16.80
CA GLY A 58 -12.98 -10.24 17.12
C GLY A 58 -12.77 -11.66 17.59
#